data_AF-A0A518SB45-F1
#
_entry.id   AF-A0A518SB45-F1
#
_cell.length_a   1.000
_cell.length_b   1.000
_cell.length_c   1.000
_cell.angle_alpha   90.00
_cell.angle_beta   90.00
_cell.angle_gamma   90.00
#
_symmetry.space_group_name_H-M   'P 1'
#
loop_
_entity.id
_entity.type
_entity.pdbx_description
1 polymer ?
#
loop_
_entity_poly.entity_id
_entity_poly.type
_entity_poly.pdbx_seq_one_letter_code
_entity_poly.pdbx_strand_id
1 'polypeptide(L)'
;MNVERADFAERCAGDDPVVAYASADLDTDASPLAAYAALADGDHSFLLESASKTAASDPDGAFQHESDDRHARYSFVGYDPDALVTVDPDGATVDPLAGTGAADHVTPERGDDVLDTLRTALPDADRRGFPDADRQLLDGGLVGFLAYDAVYDLWLDEVGVERPETPLPDAQFVLTTQTLVFDNATGEVSLVFTPVVGADDDPGDVYDALADEADRVADELADASHPDTGGFRKTGESAGPRDEYTDAVERAKDAVLDGEIYQGVISRTRELHGDVDPLGFYESLRDVNPSPYMYVVRTGDRTVVGASPETLVSVRGRTVLNNPIAGTCPRGTSPVEDRRLAGEMLADEKERAEHTMLVDLARNDVRRVSDPGSVSVPEFMRVLKYSHVQHIESTVTGHLADEYDAFDAVRASFPAGTLSGAPKVRAMELIHALENGPRGAYGGGVGYVSWTGDADFAIVIRTATIEHGERRAAGSDTIRVRAGAGVVADSDPDSEFEETEKKMGGVLDALAGITEVSE
;
A
#
# COMPACT_ATOMS: atom_id res chain seq x y z
N MET A 1 -18.10 -24.30 -3.48
CA MET A 1 -18.46 -23.35 -4.56
C MET A 1 -19.83 -22.74 -4.30
N ASN A 2 -19.95 -21.43 -4.44
CA ASN A 2 -21.17 -20.64 -4.15
C ASN A 2 -21.98 -20.32 -5.44
N VAL A 3 -21.51 -20.79 -6.59
CA VAL A 3 -22.19 -20.73 -7.89
C VAL A 3 -22.32 -22.14 -8.45
N GLU A 4 -23.46 -22.46 -9.06
CA GLU A 4 -23.67 -23.75 -9.73
C GLU A 4 -22.91 -23.81 -11.06
N ARG A 5 -22.40 -24.98 -11.43
CA ARG A 5 -21.65 -25.21 -12.69
C ARG A 5 -22.38 -24.70 -13.93
N ALA A 6 -23.70 -24.89 -13.99
CA ALA A 6 -24.51 -24.44 -15.11
C ALA A 6 -24.59 -22.90 -15.20
N ASP A 7 -24.74 -22.23 -14.06
CA ASP A 7 -24.81 -20.77 -13.98
C ASP A 7 -23.44 -20.14 -14.29
N PHE A 8 -22.34 -20.77 -13.85
CA PHE A 8 -20.99 -20.36 -14.23
C PHE A 8 -20.77 -20.47 -15.75
N ALA A 9 -21.14 -21.61 -16.34
CA ALA A 9 -21.03 -21.79 -17.79
C ALA A 9 -21.88 -20.78 -18.58
N GLU A 10 -23.06 -20.38 -18.07
CA GLU A 10 -23.88 -19.33 -18.66
C GLU A 10 -23.20 -17.95 -18.57
N ARG A 11 -22.54 -17.63 -17.45
CA ARG A 11 -21.77 -16.37 -17.29
C ARG A 11 -20.64 -16.26 -18.31
N CYS A 12 -19.97 -17.38 -18.60
CA CYS A 12 -18.84 -17.47 -19.53
C CYS A 12 -19.23 -17.59 -21.01
N ALA A 13 -20.52 -17.71 -21.33
CA ALA A 13 -20.95 -17.84 -22.71
C ALA A 13 -20.71 -16.54 -23.50
N GLY A 14 -20.07 -16.66 -24.66
CA GLY A 14 -19.76 -15.54 -25.54
C GLY A 14 -18.63 -15.88 -26.51
N ASP A 15 -18.34 -14.96 -27.42
CA ASP A 15 -17.21 -15.06 -28.35
C ASP A 15 -15.98 -14.26 -27.87
N ASP A 16 -16.16 -13.37 -26.88
CA ASP A 16 -15.12 -12.51 -26.32
C ASP A 16 -14.69 -13.02 -24.94
N PRO A 17 -13.40 -12.87 -24.54
CA PRO A 17 -12.94 -13.23 -23.21
C PRO A 17 -13.71 -12.50 -22.11
N VAL A 18 -13.98 -13.19 -20.99
CA VAL A 18 -14.66 -12.62 -19.82
C VAL A 18 -13.88 -12.88 -18.54
N VAL A 19 -14.00 -11.98 -17.58
CA VAL A 19 -13.61 -12.22 -16.18
C VAL A 19 -14.83 -12.73 -15.44
N ALA A 20 -14.84 -14.02 -15.09
CA ALA A 20 -15.99 -14.66 -14.46
C ALA A 20 -15.81 -14.78 -12.95
N TYR A 21 -16.71 -14.20 -12.16
CA TYR A 21 -16.67 -14.33 -10.70
C TYR A 21 -17.22 -15.68 -10.25
N ALA A 22 -16.46 -16.35 -9.39
CA ALA A 22 -16.88 -17.50 -8.59
C ALA A 22 -16.27 -17.39 -7.19
N SER A 23 -16.84 -18.09 -6.22
CA SER A 23 -16.27 -18.16 -4.87
C SER A 23 -16.57 -19.50 -4.20
N ALA A 24 -15.82 -19.83 -3.17
CA ALA A 24 -16.09 -20.95 -2.28
C ALA A 24 -15.88 -20.53 -0.83
N ASP A 25 -16.87 -20.78 0.02
CA ASP A 25 -16.70 -20.63 1.47
C ASP A 25 -15.85 -21.79 2.00
N LEU A 26 -14.86 -21.48 2.84
CA LEU A 26 -13.93 -22.46 3.42
C LEU A 26 -14.23 -22.62 4.91
N ASP A 27 -14.38 -23.86 5.35
CA ASP A 27 -14.53 -24.21 6.77
C ASP A 27 -13.14 -24.34 7.39
N THR A 28 -12.56 -23.21 7.80
CA THR A 28 -11.22 -23.16 8.41
C THR A 28 -11.15 -22.11 9.53
N ASP A 29 -10.37 -22.42 10.56
CA ASP A 29 -10.00 -21.51 11.64
C ASP A 29 -8.63 -20.84 11.41
N ALA A 30 -8.03 -21.04 10.22
CA ALA A 30 -6.71 -20.48 9.90
C ALA A 30 -6.73 -18.95 9.96
N SER A 31 -5.70 -18.36 10.56
CA SER A 31 -5.49 -16.91 10.50
C SER A 31 -4.96 -16.48 9.12
N PRO A 32 -5.10 -15.21 8.72
CA PRO A 32 -4.50 -14.72 7.47
C PRO A 32 -3.00 -15.03 7.36
N LEU A 33 -2.27 -14.91 8.46
CA LEU A 33 -0.83 -15.22 8.52
C LEU A 33 -0.54 -16.71 8.30
N ALA A 34 -1.31 -17.59 8.95
CA ALA A 34 -1.20 -19.04 8.77
C ALA A 34 -1.56 -19.47 7.34
N ALA A 35 -2.63 -18.91 6.77
CA ALA A 35 -3.02 -19.18 5.39
C ALA A 35 -1.97 -18.69 4.38
N TYR A 36 -1.43 -17.49 4.60
CA TYR A 36 -0.32 -16.99 3.79
C TYR A 36 0.89 -17.92 3.87
N ALA A 37 1.30 -18.34 5.07
CA ALA A 37 2.42 -19.25 5.23
C ALA A 37 2.21 -20.63 4.58
N ALA A 38 0.98 -21.16 4.63
CA ALA A 38 0.66 -22.47 4.07
C ALA A 38 0.60 -22.47 2.53
N LEU A 39 0.22 -21.34 1.91
CA LEU A 39 -0.02 -21.26 0.47
C LEU A 39 1.07 -20.52 -0.31
N ALA A 40 1.78 -19.57 0.32
CA ALA A 40 2.76 -18.71 -0.34
C ALA A 40 4.16 -19.34 -0.45
N ASP A 41 4.24 -20.57 -0.96
CA ASP A 41 5.50 -21.30 -1.21
C ASP A 41 6.31 -20.72 -2.40
N GLY A 42 5.67 -19.89 -3.23
CA GLY A 42 6.28 -19.23 -4.38
C GLY A 42 7.07 -17.95 -4.07
N ASP A 43 7.66 -17.38 -5.12
CA ASP A 43 8.36 -16.08 -5.06
C ASP A 43 7.42 -14.89 -5.31
N HIS A 44 6.13 -15.15 -5.54
CA HIS A 44 5.11 -14.15 -5.86
C HIS A 44 3.86 -14.40 -5.03
N SER A 45 3.54 -13.47 -4.13
CA SER A 45 2.39 -13.60 -3.22
C SER A 45 2.18 -12.29 -2.48
N PHE A 46 1.03 -12.17 -1.81
CA PHE A 46 0.80 -11.04 -0.92
C PHE A 46 -0.07 -11.41 0.28
N LEU A 47 0.13 -10.67 1.36
CA LEU A 47 -0.74 -10.58 2.52
C LEU A 47 -1.04 -9.11 2.74
N LEU A 48 -2.32 -8.74 2.71
CA LEU A 48 -2.81 -7.39 3.03
C LEU A 48 -3.73 -7.49 4.23
N GLU A 49 -3.38 -6.85 5.33
CA GLU A 49 -4.22 -6.75 6.52
C GLU A 49 -4.44 -5.29 6.90
N SER A 50 -5.47 -5.06 7.68
CA SER A 50 -5.74 -3.75 8.26
C SER A 50 -5.97 -3.90 9.77
N ALA A 51 -5.23 -3.14 10.58
CA ALA A 51 -5.45 -3.14 12.02
C ALA A 51 -6.69 -2.32 12.40
N SER A 52 -7.33 -2.67 13.52
CA SER A 52 -8.54 -2.01 13.98
C SER A 52 -8.31 -0.52 14.31
N LYS A 53 -9.18 0.35 13.79
CA LYS A 53 -9.27 1.77 14.13
C LYS A 53 -10.30 1.97 15.24
N THR A 54 -9.98 2.75 16.28
CA THR A 54 -11.01 3.26 17.21
C THR A 54 -11.09 4.78 17.07
N ALA A 55 -12.15 5.28 16.43
CA ALA A 55 -12.42 6.71 16.41
C ALA A 55 -12.78 7.16 17.83
N ALA A 56 -12.17 8.24 18.30
CA ALA A 56 -12.52 8.81 19.58
C ALA A 56 -12.73 10.30 19.45
N SER A 57 -13.90 10.73 19.93
CA SER A 57 -14.37 12.11 20.02
C SER A 57 -15.10 12.59 18.78
N ASP A 58 -16.41 12.36 18.76
CA ASP A 58 -17.36 13.27 18.14
C ASP A 58 -17.87 14.21 19.26
N PRO A 59 -17.68 15.54 19.17
CA PRO A 59 -18.25 16.49 20.13
C PRO A 59 -19.79 16.50 20.12
N ASP A 60 -20.44 16.08 19.04
CA ASP A 60 -21.90 15.91 18.95
C ASP A 60 -22.36 14.49 19.35
N GLY A 61 -21.46 13.50 19.28
CA GLY A 61 -21.70 12.08 19.59
C GLY A 61 -21.71 11.72 21.08
N ALA A 62 -21.59 12.69 21.99
CA ALA A 62 -21.65 12.44 23.44
C ALA A 62 -22.99 11.85 23.93
N PHE A 63 -24.02 11.81 23.07
CA PHE A 63 -25.36 11.30 23.37
C PHE A 63 -25.92 10.30 22.35
N GLN A 64 -25.14 9.84 21.37
CA GLN A 64 -25.54 8.80 20.42
C GLN A 64 -24.56 7.62 20.49
N HIS A 65 -25.01 6.51 21.07
CA HIS A 65 -24.38 5.21 20.93
C HIS A 65 -24.72 4.63 19.56
N GLU A 66 -24.20 5.21 18.49
CA GLU A 66 -24.02 4.48 17.23
C GLU A 66 -22.53 4.25 17.08
N SER A 67 -22.06 3.14 17.63
CA SER A 67 -20.77 2.57 17.27
C SER A 67 -20.91 2.01 15.85
N ASP A 68 -20.81 2.88 14.85
CA ASP A 68 -20.31 2.42 13.57
C ASP A 68 -18.83 2.09 13.78
N ASP A 69 -18.66 0.87 14.25
CA ASP A 69 -17.44 0.12 14.37
C ASP A 69 -16.77 0.08 12.98
N ARG A 70 -16.01 1.13 12.66
CA ARG A 70 -15.13 1.22 11.48
C ARG A 70 -13.91 0.31 11.66
N HIS A 71 -14.18 -0.96 11.93
CA HIS A 71 -13.19 -2.03 11.94
C HIS A 71 -12.69 -2.26 10.52
N ALA A 72 -11.39 -2.51 10.41
CA ALA A 72 -10.80 -3.23 9.30
C ALA A 72 -11.50 -4.58 9.15
N ARG A 73 -12.46 -4.67 8.23
CA ARG A 73 -13.30 -5.86 8.08
C ARG A 73 -12.57 -6.98 7.35
N TYR A 74 -11.71 -6.65 6.40
CA TYR A 74 -11.13 -7.64 5.50
C TYR A 74 -9.62 -7.74 5.62
N SER A 75 -9.12 -8.97 5.50
CA SER A 75 -7.73 -9.28 5.18
C SER A 75 -7.69 -10.11 3.90
N PHE A 76 -6.65 -9.95 3.09
CA PHE A 76 -6.52 -10.59 1.79
C PHE A 76 -5.20 -11.37 1.70
N VAL A 77 -5.27 -12.59 1.21
CA VAL A 77 -4.11 -13.44 0.90
C VAL A 77 -4.16 -13.84 -0.56
N GLY A 78 -3.12 -13.49 -1.30
CA GLY A 78 -2.91 -13.92 -2.68
C GLY A 78 -1.72 -14.85 -2.79
N TYR A 79 -1.92 -15.93 -3.53
CA TYR A 79 -0.93 -16.95 -3.85
C TYR A 79 -1.07 -17.33 -5.33
N ASP A 80 -0.05 -17.98 -5.90
CA ASP A 80 -0.02 -18.45 -7.29
C ASP A 80 -0.62 -17.46 -8.32
N PRO A 81 -0.13 -16.21 -8.39
CA PRO A 81 -0.63 -15.24 -9.34
C PRO A 81 -0.40 -15.70 -10.80
N ASP A 82 -1.16 -15.14 -11.72
CA ASP A 82 -1.10 -15.43 -13.16
C ASP A 82 0.11 -14.81 -13.84
N ALA A 83 0.54 -13.64 -13.40
CA ALA A 83 1.69 -12.95 -13.99
C ALA A 83 2.37 -12.01 -13.00
N LEU A 84 3.64 -11.71 -13.29
CA LEU A 84 4.34 -10.55 -12.75
C LEU A 84 4.42 -9.47 -13.83
N VAL A 85 3.82 -8.31 -13.55
CA VAL A 85 3.91 -7.11 -14.37
C VAL A 85 5.00 -6.22 -13.79
N THR A 86 6.01 -5.90 -14.61
CA THR A 86 7.07 -4.94 -14.24
C THR A 86 7.05 -3.79 -15.23
N VAL A 87 6.98 -2.55 -14.73
CA VAL A 87 7.04 -1.32 -15.54
C VAL A 87 8.33 -0.59 -15.21
N ASP A 88 9.18 -0.48 -16.22
CA ASP A 88 10.43 0.26 -16.21
C ASP A 88 10.30 1.54 -17.07
N PRO A 89 11.22 2.50 -16.95
CA PRO A 89 11.22 3.72 -17.78
C PRO A 89 11.16 3.47 -19.30
N ASP A 90 11.63 2.32 -19.76
CA ASP A 90 11.68 1.97 -21.19
C ASP A 90 10.41 1.25 -21.70
N GLY A 91 9.57 0.73 -20.80
CA GLY A 91 8.35 -0.02 -21.12
C GLY A 91 7.97 -1.03 -20.04
N ALA A 92 7.08 -1.96 -20.35
CA ALA A 92 6.64 -3.00 -19.41
C ALA A 92 6.91 -4.42 -19.91
N THR A 93 7.16 -5.31 -18.95
CA THR A 93 7.22 -6.76 -19.15
C THR A 93 6.12 -7.45 -18.36
N VAL A 94 5.61 -8.54 -18.92
CA VAL A 94 4.63 -9.42 -18.27
C VAL A 94 5.21 -10.82 -18.31
N ASP A 95 5.66 -11.29 -17.15
CA ASP A 95 6.22 -12.63 -16.99
C ASP A 95 5.09 -13.58 -16.56
N PRO A 96 4.65 -14.51 -17.43
CA PRO A 96 3.60 -15.46 -17.08
C PRO A 96 4.06 -16.41 -15.98
N LEU A 97 3.18 -16.67 -15.02
CA LEU A 97 3.39 -17.54 -13.87
C LEU A 97 2.41 -18.72 -13.92
N ALA A 98 2.36 -19.53 -12.87
CA ALA A 98 1.61 -20.80 -12.84
C ALA A 98 0.10 -20.67 -12.57
N GLY A 99 -0.47 -19.46 -12.66
CA GLY A 99 -1.89 -19.20 -12.38
C GLY A 99 -2.87 -19.75 -13.42
N THR A 100 -4.06 -19.16 -13.49
CA THR A 100 -5.21 -19.59 -14.31
C THR A 100 -5.10 -19.32 -15.81
N GLY A 101 -4.03 -18.68 -16.27
CA GLY A 101 -3.82 -18.33 -17.69
C GLY A 101 -4.21 -16.90 -18.05
N ALA A 102 -4.57 -16.04 -17.08
CA ALA A 102 -4.92 -14.65 -17.36
C ALA A 102 -3.79 -13.87 -18.06
N ALA A 103 -2.54 -14.30 -17.87
CA ALA A 103 -1.36 -13.74 -18.53
C ALA A 103 -1.44 -13.78 -20.07
N ASP A 104 -2.10 -14.80 -20.65
CA ASP A 104 -2.24 -14.96 -22.11
C ASP A 104 -3.15 -13.89 -22.73
N HIS A 105 -3.94 -13.21 -21.90
CA HIS A 105 -4.82 -12.12 -22.29
C HIS A 105 -4.22 -10.74 -22.02
N VAL A 106 -2.97 -10.69 -21.55
CA VAL A 106 -2.26 -9.42 -21.31
C VAL A 106 -1.30 -9.14 -22.45
N THR A 107 -1.46 -7.98 -23.09
CA THR A 107 -0.48 -7.45 -24.04
C THR A 107 -0.05 -6.08 -23.55
N PRO A 108 1.07 -5.96 -22.80
CA PRO A 108 1.48 -4.67 -22.27
C PRO A 108 1.85 -3.74 -23.44
N GLU A 109 1.20 -2.59 -23.48
CA GLU A 109 1.54 -1.51 -24.41
C GLU A 109 2.15 -0.35 -23.63
N ARG A 110 3.16 0.30 -24.21
CA ARG A 110 3.72 1.51 -23.62
C ARG A 110 2.67 2.62 -23.69
N GLY A 111 2.18 3.04 -22.53
CA GLY A 111 1.30 4.19 -22.38
C GLY A 111 2.06 5.52 -22.42
N ASP A 112 1.35 6.63 -22.19
CA ASP A 112 1.96 7.95 -22.09
C ASP A 112 2.80 8.08 -20.81
N ASP A 113 2.42 7.35 -19.75
CA ASP A 113 3.18 7.23 -18.51
C ASP A 113 3.09 5.81 -17.89
N VAL A 114 3.73 5.62 -16.73
CA VAL A 114 3.77 4.37 -15.95
C VAL A 114 2.37 3.85 -15.60
N LEU A 115 1.40 4.71 -15.29
CA LEU A 115 0.06 4.29 -14.90
C LEU A 115 -0.78 3.93 -16.12
N ASP A 116 -0.61 4.61 -17.25
CA ASP A 116 -1.21 4.19 -18.51
C ASP A 116 -0.62 2.86 -18.99
N THR A 117 0.69 2.68 -18.83
CA THR A 117 1.37 1.42 -19.15
C THR A 117 0.85 0.29 -18.25
N LEU A 118 0.75 0.51 -16.94
CA LEU A 118 0.20 -0.45 -15.99
C LEU A 118 -1.28 -0.75 -16.26
N ARG A 119 -2.07 0.24 -16.67
CA ARG A 119 -3.48 0.07 -17.08
C ARG A 119 -3.60 -0.96 -18.21
N THR A 120 -2.68 -0.97 -19.17
CA THR A 120 -2.69 -1.97 -20.26
C THR A 120 -2.36 -3.39 -19.81
N ALA A 121 -1.80 -3.55 -18.61
CA ALA A 121 -1.47 -4.86 -18.05
C ALA A 121 -2.66 -5.53 -17.35
N LEU A 122 -3.80 -4.84 -17.22
CA LEU A 122 -5.06 -5.41 -16.79
C LEU A 122 -5.86 -5.84 -18.05
N PRO A 123 -6.21 -7.13 -18.20
CA PRO A 123 -6.99 -7.60 -19.35
C PRO A 123 -8.28 -6.80 -19.57
N ASP A 124 -8.48 -6.34 -20.81
CA ASP A 124 -9.73 -5.71 -21.24
C ASP A 124 -10.77 -6.80 -21.53
N ALA A 125 -11.48 -7.23 -20.49
CA ALA A 125 -12.45 -8.31 -20.54
C ALA A 125 -13.71 -7.98 -19.74
N ASP A 126 -14.86 -8.39 -20.29
CA ASP A 126 -16.17 -8.17 -19.68
C ASP A 126 -16.26 -8.88 -18.32
N ARG A 127 -16.70 -8.16 -17.28
CA ARG A 127 -16.91 -8.74 -15.95
C ARG A 127 -18.28 -9.40 -15.85
N ARG A 128 -18.34 -10.64 -15.36
CA ARG A 128 -19.58 -11.42 -15.26
C ARG A 128 -19.76 -12.04 -13.87
N GLY A 129 -20.91 -11.78 -13.25
CA GLY A 129 -21.31 -12.41 -11.98
C GLY A 129 -20.70 -11.81 -10.71
N PHE A 130 -20.04 -10.66 -10.79
CA PHE A 130 -19.50 -9.94 -9.62
C PHE A 130 -20.64 -9.49 -8.68
N PRO A 131 -20.46 -9.59 -7.35
CA PRO A 131 -21.47 -9.17 -6.39
C PRO A 131 -21.59 -7.65 -6.31
N ASP A 132 -22.81 -7.16 -6.08
CA ASP A 132 -23.03 -5.78 -5.65
C ASP A 132 -22.60 -5.65 -4.19
N ALA A 133 -21.40 -5.09 -3.94
CA ALA A 133 -20.85 -4.96 -2.60
C ALA A 133 -20.99 -3.54 -2.02
N ASP A 134 -21.54 -3.46 -0.81
CA ASP A 134 -21.60 -2.23 -0.02
C ASP A 134 -20.26 -1.86 0.63
N ARG A 135 -19.18 -2.59 0.34
CA ARG A 135 -17.81 -2.32 0.79
C ARG A 135 -16.81 -2.67 -0.30
N GLN A 136 -15.62 -2.07 -0.22
CA GLN A 136 -14.52 -2.39 -1.10
C GLN A 136 -14.02 -3.81 -0.80
N LEU A 137 -13.87 -4.61 -1.85
CA LEU A 137 -13.36 -5.98 -1.82
C LEU A 137 -12.28 -6.12 -2.89
N LEU A 138 -11.23 -6.88 -2.57
CA LEU A 138 -10.25 -7.32 -3.54
C LEU A 138 -10.68 -8.69 -4.08
N ASP A 139 -11.37 -8.69 -5.22
CA ASP A 139 -11.82 -9.91 -5.91
C ASP A 139 -10.76 -10.46 -6.91
N GLY A 140 -9.60 -9.83 -6.97
CA GLY A 140 -8.56 -10.05 -7.98
C GLY A 140 -8.23 -8.77 -8.77
N GLY A 141 -7.15 -8.81 -9.54
CA GLY A 141 -6.60 -7.67 -10.28
C GLY A 141 -5.10 -7.52 -10.08
N LEU A 142 -4.60 -6.29 -10.12
CA LEU A 142 -3.18 -5.98 -9.94
C LEU A 142 -2.89 -5.64 -8.48
N VAL A 143 -1.97 -6.36 -7.84
CA VAL A 143 -1.54 -6.11 -6.44
C VAL A 143 -0.03 -5.95 -6.40
N GLY A 144 0.48 -4.88 -5.79
CA GLY A 144 1.89 -4.56 -5.93
C GLY A 144 2.31 -3.23 -5.32
N PHE A 145 3.39 -2.69 -5.86
CA PHE A 145 3.89 -1.37 -5.48
C PHE A 145 4.16 -0.48 -6.70
N LEU A 146 3.95 0.82 -6.49
CA LEU A 146 4.37 1.92 -7.35
C LEU A 146 5.52 2.65 -6.63
N ALA A 147 6.73 2.59 -7.16
CA ALA A 147 7.90 3.26 -6.60
C ALA A 147 7.76 4.77 -6.69
N TYR A 148 8.33 5.51 -5.73
CA TYR A 148 8.38 6.97 -5.77
C TYR A 148 9.01 7.48 -7.06
N ASP A 149 9.99 6.77 -7.62
CA ASP A 149 10.68 7.23 -8.83
C ASP A 149 9.77 7.31 -10.07
N ALA A 150 8.55 6.75 -10.02
CA ALA A 150 7.48 7.05 -10.99
C ALA A 150 7.19 8.56 -11.15
N VAL A 151 7.56 9.41 -10.18
CA VAL A 151 7.40 10.87 -10.30
C VAL A 151 8.19 11.50 -11.44
N TYR A 152 9.26 10.86 -11.92
CA TYR A 152 10.02 11.39 -13.05
C TYR A 152 9.13 11.44 -14.29
N ASP A 153 8.52 10.31 -14.61
CA ASP A 153 7.60 10.15 -15.73
C ASP A 153 6.29 10.93 -15.53
N LEU A 154 5.73 10.91 -14.31
CA LEU A 154 4.43 11.53 -14.02
C LEU A 154 4.47 13.06 -13.89
N TRP A 155 5.60 13.66 -13.50
CA TRP A 155 5.65 15.09 -13.13
C TRP A 155 6.94 15.81 -13.50
N LEU A 156 8.11 15.18 -13.32
CA LEU A 156 9.37 15.90 -13.38
C LEU A 156 9.95 16.01 -14.79
N ASP A 157 9.61 15.10 -15.68
CA ASP A 157 9.98 15.15 -17.09
C ASP A 157 9.38 16.38 -17.78
N GLU A 158 8.14 16.76 -17.42
CA GLU A 158 7.48 17.97 -17.93
C GLU A 158 8.22 19.27 -17.60
N VAL A 159 8.97 19.29 -16.49
CA VAL A 159 9.79 20.43 -16.06
C VAL A 159 11.28 20.24 -16.35
N GLY A 160 11.66 19.14 -17.01
CA GLY A 160 13.00 18.90 -17.53
C GLY A 160 14.03 18.44 -16.50
N VAL A 161 13.60 17.76 -15.44
CA VAL A 161 14.53 17.09 -14.51
C VAL A 161 14.95 15.76 -15.13
N GLU A 162 16.25 15.52 -15.23
CA GLU A 162 16.77 14.26 -15.76
C GLU A 162 16.63 13.13 -14.74
N ARG A 163 16.02 12.02 -15.18
CA ARG A 163 15.84 10.81 -14.37
C ARG A 163 17.19 10.13 -14.04
N PRO A 164 17.49 9.85 -12.76
CA PRO A 164 18.66 9.06 -12.37
C PRO A 164 18.44 7.56 -12.62
N GLU A 165 19.51 6.78 -12.57
CA GLU A 165 19.40 5.31 -12.49
C GLU A 165 18.72 4.91 -11.17
N THR A 166 17.71 4.04 -11.25
CA THR A 166 16.92 3.57 -10.09
C THR A 166 17.15 2.08 -9.85
N PRO A 167 17.25 1.62 -8.59
CA PRO A 167 17.43 0.20 -8.27
C PRO A 167 16.14 -0.61 -8.42
N LEU A 168 14.98 0.07 -8.43
CA LEU A 168 13.67 -0.52 -8.56
C LEU A 168 13.02 -0.09 -9.89
N PRO A 169 12.14 -0.94 -10.45
CA PRO A 169 11.20 -0.53 -11.49
C PRO A 169 10.24 0.54 -10.94
N ASP A 170 9.57 1.27 -11.84
CA ASP A 170 8.57 2.27 -11.45
C ASP A 170 7.34 1.63 -10.84
N ALA A 171 6.93 0.47 -11.35
CA ALA A 171 5.83 -0.30 -10.82
C ALA A 171 6.13 -1.79 -10.93
N GLN A 172 5.70 -2.56 -9.93
CA GLN A 172 5.74 -4.02 -10.00
C GLN A 172 4.52 -4.60 -9.29
N PHE A 173 3.71 -5.35 -10.05
CA PHE A 173 2.41 -5.85 -9.63
C PHE A 173 2.24 -7.31 -10.04
N VAL A 174 1.69 -8.13 -9.16
CA VAL A 174 1.18 -9.44 -9.55
C VAL A 174 -0.24 -9.30 -10.09
N LEU A 175 -0.54 -9.99 -11.18
CA LEU A 175 -1.91 -10.19 -11.65
C LEU A 175 -2.47 -11.43 -10.96
N THR A 176 -3.50 -11.26 -10.14
CA THR A 176 -4.12 -12.35 -9.37
C THR A 176 -5.58 -12.55 -9.76
N THR A 177 -5.94 -13.83 -9.92
CA THR A 177 -7.31 -14.29 -10.17
C THR A 177 -7.84 -15.16 -9.03
N GLN A 178 -7.04 -15.39 -7.99
CA GLN A 178 -7.38 -16.24 -6.85
C GLN A 178 -6.96 -15.53 -5.57
N THR A 179 -7.92 -15.24 -4.70
CA THR A 179 -7.67 -14.47 -3.48
C THR A 179 -8.51 -15.02 -2.32
N LEU A 180 -7.84 -15.32 -1.21
CA LEU A 180 -8.52 -15.58 0.05
C LEU A 180 -8.95 -14.27 0.70
N VAL A 181 -10.23 -14.19 1.05
CA VAL A 181 -10.85 -13.06 1.72
C VAL A 181 -11.29 -13.50 3.11
N PHE A 182 -10.71 -12.88 4.13
CA PHE A 182 -11.05 -13.08 5.53
C PHE A 182 -11.97 -11.96 5.98
N ASP A 183 -13.20 -12.27 6.37
CA ASP A 183 -14.12 -11.31 6.97
C ASP A 183 -14.03 -11.36 8.50
N ASN A 184 -13.25 -10.46 9.08
CA ASN A 184 -13.05 -10.37 10.53
C ASN A 184 -14.34 -10.06 11.31
N ALA A 185 -15.39 -9.54 10.64
CA ALA A 185 -16.66 -9.23 11.30
C ALA A 185 -17.57 -10.45 11.41
N THR A 186 -17.58 -11.33 10.42
CA THR A 186 -18.38 -12.57 10.42
C THR A 186 -17.59 -13.80 10.86
N GLY A 187 -16.26 -13.74 10.77
CA GLY A 187 -15.36 -14.89 10.97
C GLY A 187 -15.29 -15.81 9.76
N GLU A 188 -15.87 -15.43 8.61
CA GLU A 188 -15.93 -16.25 7.42
C GLU A 188 -14.65 -16.10 6.57
N VAL A 189 -14.23 -17.21 5.97
CA VAL A 189 -13.13 -17.26 5.00
C VAL A 189 -13.70 -17.73 3.67
N SER A 190 -13.44 -16.98 2.62
CA SER A 190 -13.86 -17.35 1.27
C SER A 190 -12.67 -17.30 0.32
N LEU A 191 -12.60 -18.26 -0.59
CA LEU A 191 -11.69 -18.23 -1.74
C LEU A 191 -12.47 -17.66 -2.92
N VAL A 192 -12.03 -16.49 -3.39
CA VAL A 192 -12.60 -15.78 -4.53
C VAL A 192 -11.78 -16.10 -5.78
N PHE A 193 -12.49 -16.42 -6.85
CA PHE A 193 -11.94 -16.74 -8.15
C PHE A 193 -12.46 -15.74 -9.20
N THR A 194 -11.55 -15.23 -10.01
CA THR A 194 -11.82 -14.36 -11.15
C THR A 194 -11.01 -14.77 -12.38
N PRO A 195 -11.11 -16.03 -12.85
CA PRO A 195 -10.41 -16.46 -14.05
C PRO A 195 -10.83 -15.64 -15.27
N VAL A 196 -9.88 -15.43 -16.17
CA VAL A 196 -10.17 -14.98 -17.53
C VAL A 196 -10.51 -16.22 -18.35
N VAL A 197 -11.72 -16.27 -18.90
CA VAL A 197 -12.21 -17.39 -19.71
C VAL A 197 -12.31 -16.92 -21.16
N GLY A 198 -11.47 -17.47 -22.03
CA GLY A 198 -11.43 -17.20 -23.45
C GLY A 198 -12.43 -18.03 -24.27
N ALA A 199 -12.53 -17.73 -25.56
CA ALA A 199 -13.46 -18.39 -26.47
C ALA A 199 -13.11 -19.87 -26.77
N ASP A 200 -11.84 -20.24 -26.60
CA ASP A 200 -11.35 -21.60 -26.83
C ASP A 200 -11.42 -22.49 -25.58
N ASP A 201 -11.77 -21.91 -24.42
CA ASP A 201 -11.89 -22.63 -23.15
C ASP A 201 -13.26 -23.32 -23.01
N ASP A 202 -13.31 -24.48 -22.37
CA ASP A 202 -14.57 -25.09 -21.94
C ASP A 202 -14.91 -24.57 -20.52
N PRO A 203 -16.00 -23.80 -20.34
CA PRO A 203 -16.33 -23.25 -19.03
C PRO A 203 -16.60 -24.32 -17.96
N GLY A 204 -16.98 -25.53 -18.38
CA GLY A 204 -17.17 -26.66 -17.49
C GLY A 204 -15.84 -27.18 -16.95
N ASP A 205 -14.84 -27.34 -17.80
CA ASP A 205 -13.48 -27.74 -17.40
C ASP A 205 -12.84 -26.67 -16.50
N VAL A 206 -13.03 -25.38 -16.81
CA VAL A 206 -12.59 -24.26 -15.94
C VAL A 206 -13.26 -24.36 -14.57
N TYR A 207 -14.59 -24.51 -14.52
CA TYR A 207 -15.32 -24.64 -13.24
C TYR A 207 -14.82 -25.83 -12.41
N ASP A 208 -14.61 -26.98 -13.06
CA ASP A 208 -14.16 -28.20 -12.38
C ASP A 208 -12.75 -27.98 -11.78
N ALA A 209 -11.85 -27.26 -12.48
CA ALA A 209 -10.55 -26.87 -11.95
C ALA A 209 -10.63 -25.89 -10.75
N LEU A 210 -11.54 -24.91 -10.79
CA LEU A 210 -11.76 -24.01 -9.64
C LEU A 210 -12.28 -24.76 -8.40
N ALA A 211 -13.15 -25.75 -8.61
CA ALA A 211 -13.67 -26.58 -7.53
C ALA A 211 -12.58 -27.46 -6.92
N ASP A 212 -11.75 -28.11 -7.76
CA ASP A 212 -10.60 -28.90 -7.32
C ASP A 212 -9.60 -28.04 -6.53
N GLU A 213 -9.37 -26.80 -6.96
CA GLU A 213 -8.51 -25.84 -6.26
C GLU A 213 -9.10 -25.42 -4.91
N ALA A 214 -10.41 -25.18 -4.83
CA ALA A 214 -11.07 -24.88 -3.56
C ALA A 214 -10.95 -26.04 -2.56
N ASP A 215 -11.11 -27.28 -3.01
CA ASP A 215 -10.94 -28.46 -2.17
C ASP A 215 -9.48 -28.61 -1.72
N ARG A 216 -8.50 -28.39 -2.61
CA ARG A 216 -7.07 -28.41 -2.27
C ARG A 216 -6.72 -27.38 -1.20
N VAL A 217 -7.19 -26.15 -1.35
CA VAL A 217 -6.94 -25.06 -0.40
C VAL A 217 -7.63 -25.34 0.93
N ALA A 218 -8.86 -25.85 0.92
CA ALA A 218 -9.55 -26.25 2.14
C ALA A 218 -8.76 -27.32 2.90
N ASP A 219 -8.23 -28.33 2.20
CA ASP A 219 -7.41 -29.40 2.80
C ASP A 219 -6.08 -28.84 3.37
N GLU A 220 -5.40 -27.95 2.65
CA GLU A 220 -4.16 -27.32 3.12
C GLU A 220 -4.41 -26.44 4.36
N LEU A 221 -5.53 -25.71 4.39
CA LEU A 221 -5.90 -24.83 5.49
C LEU A 221 -6.54 -25.56 6.69
N ALA A 222 -6.96 -26.82 6.53
CA ALA A 222 -7.52 -27.60 7.64
C ALA A 222 -6.50 -27.89 8.74
N ASP A 223 -5.24 -28.12 8.36
CA ASP A 223 -4.12 -28.37 9.27
C ASP A 223 -3.18 -27.16 9.41
N ALA A 224 -3.49 -26.04 8.75
CA ALA A 224 -2.69 -24.82 8.83
C ALA A 224 -2.65 -24.28 10.26
N SER A 225 -1.44 -24.21 10.79
CA SER A 225 -1.17 -23.68 12.12
C SER A 225 -0.39 -22.38 12.02
N HIS A 226 -0.20 -21.71 13.15
CA HIS A 226 0.66 -20.55 13.21
C HIS A 226 2.05 -20.91 12.65
N PRO A 227 2.62 -20.12 11.72
CA PRO A 227 3.90 -20.45 11.13
C PRO A 227 5.02 -20.41 12.17
N ASP A 228 5.97 -21.33 12.05
CA ASP A 228 7.27 -21.22 12.71
C ASP A 228 8.14 -20.29 11.86
N THR A 229 8.13 -18.98 12.17
CA THR A 229 8.92 -17.99 11.43
C THR A 229 10.41 -18.07 11.78
N GLY A 230 11.25 -17.81 10.79
CA GLY A 230 12.69 -17.65 10.96
C GLY A 230 13.08 -16.34 11.64
N GLY A 231 14.38 -16.11 11.73
CA GLY A 231 14.96 -14.90 12.33
C GLY A 231 15.60 -13.97 11.29
N PHE A 232 16.37 -13.01 11.81
CA PHE A 232 17.25 -12.16 11.01
C PHE A 232 18.71 -12.40 11.40
N ARG A 233 19.50 -12.96 10.49
CA ARG A 233 20.96 -13.06 10.66
C ARG A 233 21.64 -11.84 10.04
N LYS A 234 21.78 -10.78 10.83
CA LYS A 234 22.42 -9.53 10.42
C LYS A 234 23.93 -9.71 10.20
N THR A 235 24.41 -9.34 9.01
CA THR A 235 25.82 -9.36 8.61
C THR A 235 26.43 -7.95 8.52
N GLY A 236 25.61 -6.91 8.38
CA GLY A 236 26.07 -5.53 8.26
C GLY A 236 24.97 -4.49 8.42
N GLU A 237 25.38 -3.24 8.58
CA GLU A 237 24.51 -2.06 8.52
C GLU A 237 25.33 -0.87 8.02
N SER A 238 24.70 -0.03 7.21
CA SER A 238 25.20 1.27 6.83
C SER A 238 24.11 2.33 6.96
N ALA A 239 24.52 3.55 7.26
CA ALA A 239 23.64 4.71 7.29
C ALA A 239 24.37 5.86 6.59
N GLY A 240 23.62 6.69 5.86
CA GLY A 240 24.17 7.90 5.25
C GLY A 240 24.78 8.85 6.31
N PRO A 241 25.78 9.66 5.94
CA PRO A 241 26.39 10.62 6.85
C PRO A 241 25.35 11.60 7.41
N ARG A 242 25.39 11.82 8.73
CA ARG A 242 24.49 12.76 9.39
C ARG A 242 24.63 14.17 8.81
N ASP A 243 25.87 14.61 8.60
CA ASP A 243 26.19 15.96 8.12
C ASP A 243 25.55 16.23 6.74
N GLU A 244 25.52 15.24 5.86
CA GLU A 244 24.88 15.38 4.54
C GLU A 244 23.36 15.57 4.66
N TYR A 245 22.71 14.87 5.59
CA TYR A 245 21.28 15.07 5.86
C TYR A 245 21.01 16.45 6.48
N THR A 246 21.80 16.86 7.47
CA THR A 246 21.61 18.18 8.11
C THR A 246 21.85 19.32 7.13
N ASP A 247 22.86 19.20 6.25
CA ASP A 247 23.11 20.18 5.18
C ASP A 247 21.95 20.23 4.18
N ALA A 248 21.35 19.08 3.84
CA ALA A 248 20.16 19.02 3.00
C ALA A 248 18.95 19.72 3.66
N VAL A 249 18.77 19.55 4.97
CA VAL A 249 17.71 20.24 5.74
C VAL A 249 17.96 21.75 5.77
N GLU A 250 19.20 22.21 5.99
CA GLU A 250 19.54 23.64 5.94
C GLU A 250 19.21 24.25 4.58
N ARG A 251 19.57 23.57 3.49
CA ARG A 251 19.28 24.03 2.12
C ARG A 251 17.79 24.01 1.80
N ALA A 252 17.05 23.00 2.25
CA ALA A 252 15.59 22.97 2.10
C ALA A 252 14.92 24.11 2.87
N LYS A 253 15.43 24.43 4.06
CA LYS A 253 14.98 25.55 4.87
C LYS A 253 15.25 26.91 4.21
N ASP A 254 16.42 27.09 3.59
CA ASP A 254 16.72 28.27 2.79
C ASP A 254 15.70 28.44 1.65
N ALA A 255 15.34 27.36 0.95
CA ALA A 255 14.31 27.39 -0.09
C ALA A 255 12.91 27.75 0.46
N VAL A 256 12.59 27.37 1.70
CA VAL A 256 11.36 27.81 2.37
C VAL A 256 11.41 29.31 2.68
N LEU A 257 12.53 29.81 3.20
CA LEU A 257 12.71 31.23 3.53
C LEU A 257 12.69 32.13 2.30
N ASP A 258 13.22 31.64 1.18
CA ASP A 258 13.19 32.31 -0.12
C ASP A 258 11.82 32.24 -0.82
N GLY A 259 10.88 31.47 -0.25
CA GLY A 259 9.50 31.35 -0.73
C GLY A 259 9.34 30.46 -1.96
N GLU A 260 10.31 29.56 -2.22
CA GLU A 260 10.22 28.58 -3.30
C GLU A 260 9.22 27.46 -2.96
N ILE A 261 9.21 27.05 -1.69
CA ILE A 261 8.31 26.05 -1.12
C ILE A 261 7.77 26.53 0.24
N TYR A 262 6.61 26.04 0.63
CA TYR A 262 6.08 26.15 1.99
C TYR A 262 6.65 25.05 2.90
N GLN A 263 6.83 23.86 2.33
CA GLN A 263 7.36 22.68 3.01
C GLN A 263 8.03 21.76 1.98
N GLY A 264 9.11 21.10 2.38
CA GLY A 264 9.75 20.02 1.63
C GLY A 264 10.10 18.88 2.56
N VAL A 265 9.93 17.63 2.12
CA VAL A 265 10.16 16.45 2.95
C VAL A 265 11.48 15.81 2.55
N ILE A 266 12.50 15.97 3.37
CA ILE A 266 13.84 15.41 3.14
C ILE A 266 13.96 14.10 3.89
N SER A 267 14.51 13.09 3.22
CA SER A 267 14.60 11.73 3.71
C SER A 267 16.02 11.19 3.65
N ARG A 268 16.24 10.11 4.41
CA ARG A 268 17.48 9.35 4.41
C ARG A 268 17.21 7.87 4.70
N THR A 269 18.17 7.05 4.29
CA THR A 269 18.07 5.59 4.34
C THR A 269 19.06 5.01 5.34
N ARG A 270 18.63 3.95 6.02
CA ARG A 270 19.49 2.95 6.66
C ARG A 270 19.38 1.66 5.88
N GLU A 271 20.52 1.04 5.61
CA GLU A 271 20.61 -0.21 4.88
C GLU A 271 21.18 -1.28 5.83
N LEU A 272 20.48 -2.39 5.97
CA LEU A 272 20.93 -3.55 6.71
C LEU A 272 21.21 -4.68 5.73
N HIS A 273 22.19 -5.51 6.06
CA HIS A 273 22.51 -6.70 5.30
C HIS A 273 22.33 -7.92 6.19
N GLY A 274 21.70 -8.95 5.67
CA GLY A 274 21.65 -10.25 6.33
C GLY A 274 20.79 -11.26 5.60
N ASP A 275 20.39 -12.31 6.29
CA ASP A 275 19.40 -13.30 5.85
C ASP A 275 18.16 -13.09 6.74
N VAL A 276 17.07 -12.57 6.17
CA VAL A 276 15.87 -12.18 6.92
C VAL A 276 14.69 -13.03 6.47
N ASP A 277 13.94 -13.59 7.41
CA ASP A 277 12.61 -14.11 7.12
C ASP A 277 11.60 -12.95 7.05
N PRO A 278 11.03 -12.62 5.86
CA PRO A 278 10.06 -11.53 5.74
C PRO A 278 8.80 -11.77 6.57
N LEU A 279 8.41 -13.03 6.82
CA LEU A 279 7.20 -13.35 7.57
C LEU A 279 7.41 -13.11 9.07
N GLY A 280 8.53 -13.57 9.63
CA GLY A 280 8.93 -13.23 11.00
C GLY A 280 9.10 -11.73 11.19
N PHE A 281 9.61 -11.02 10.19
CA PHE A 281 9.69 -9.57 10.24
C PHE A 281 8.30 -8.91 10.25
N TYR A 282 7.39 -9.35 9.39
CA TYR A 282 6.01 -8.87 9.34
C TYR A 282 5.28 -9.08 10.68
N GLU A 283 5.38 -10.26 11.26
CA GLU A 283 4.75 -10.58 12.55
C GLU A 283 5.28 -9.66 13.65
N SER A 284 6.61 -9.55 13.77
CA SER A 284 7.26 -8.63 14.71
C SER A 284 6.83 -7.17 14.48
N LEU A 285 6.68 -6.75 13.22
CA LEU A 285 6.22 -5.40 12.87
C LEU A 285 4.77 -5.16 13.28
N ARG A 286 3.90 -6.17 13.15
CA ARG A 286 2.49 -6.13 13.57
C ARG A 286 2.38 -5.91 15.08
N ASP A 287 3.25 -6.53 15.87
CA ASP A 287 3.27 -6.36 17.32
C ASP A 287 3.80 -4.98 17.74
N VAL A 288 4.88 -4.52 17.08
CA VAL A 288 5.51 -3.25 17.40
C VAL A 288 4.65 -2.06 16.97
N ASN A 289 4.07 -2.10 15.77
CA ASN A 289 3.38 -0.95 15.17
C ASN A 289 2.15 -1.35 14.32
N PRO A 290 1.07 -1.85 14.93
CA PRO A 290 -0.14 -2.20 14.19
C PRO A 290 -0.74 -0.97 13.52
N SER A 291 -0.95 -1.05 12.21
CA SER A 291 -1.35 0.09 11.37
C SER A 291 -2.54 -0.25 10.46
N PRO A 292 -3.27 0.75 9.90
CA PRO A 292 -4.39 0.51 9.00
C PRO A 292 -4.02 -0.21 7.72
N TYR A 293 -2.75 -0.16 7.30
CA TYR A 293 -2.25 -0.92 6.16
C TYR A 293 -1.03 -1.71 6.62
N MET A 294 -1.22 -3.01 6.77
CA MET A 294 -0.17 -3.98 7.03
C MET A 294 -0.02 -4.81 5.77
N TYR A 295 1.21 -4.98 5.29
CA TYR A 295 1.43 -5.73 4.06
C TYR A 295 2.73 -6.50 4.03
N VAL A 296 2.67 -7.65 3.36
CA VAL A 296 3.80 -8.38 2.78
C VAL A 296 3.48 -8.52 1.30
N VAL A 297 4.33 -7.99 0.42
CA VAL A 297 4.18 -8.13 -1.03
C VAL A 297 5.48 -8.69 -1.58
N ARG A 298 5.43 -9.90 -2.13
CA ARG A 298 6.55 -10.60 -2.76
C ARG A 298 6.40 -10.55 -4.27
N THR A 299 7.40 -10.02 -4.94
CA THR A 299 7.43 -9.83 -6.40
C THR A 299 8.75 -10.34 -6.97
N GLY A 300 9.00 -11.64 -6.82
CA GLY A 300 10.20 -12.30 -7.30
C GLY A 300 11.36 -12.17 -6.32
N ASP A 301 12.38 -11.41 -6.71
CA ASP A 301 13.58 -11.14 -5.90
C ASP A 301 13.40 -9.99 -4.90
N ARG A 302 12.19 -9.45 -4.79
CA ARG A 302 11.87 -8.31 -3.92
C ARG A 302 10.72 -8.64 -2.99
N THR A 303 10.84 -8.20 -1.75
CA THR A 303 9.75 -8.22 -0.77
C THR A 303 9.59 -6.85 -0.14
N VAL A 304 8.36 -6.33 -0.13
CA VAL A 304 8.00 -5.08 0.56
C VAL A 304 7.17 -5.45 1.79
N VAL A 305 7.70 -5.14 2.98
CA VAL A 305 7.03 -5.43 4.27
C VAL A 305 6.84 -4.15 5.04
N GLY A 306 5.60 -3.82 5.39
CA GLY A 306 5.30 -2.53 6.01
C GLY A 306 4.03 -2.45 6.84
N ALA A 307 3.97 -1.36 7.60
CA ALA A 307 2.89 -1.00 8.51
C ALA A 307 2.57 0.48 8.35
N SER A 308 1.92 0.84 7.25
CA SER A 308 1.69 2.24 6.90
C SER A 308 0.46 2.80 7.62
N PRO A 309 0.59 3.97 8.28
CA PRO A 309 -0.53 4.65 8.93
C PRO A 309 -1.43 5.41 7.94
N GLU A 310 -0.98 5.67 6.71
CA GLU A 310 -1.54 6.73 5.85
C GLU A 310 -1.95 6.21 4.47
N THR A 311 -3.14 6.65 4.01
CA THR A 311 -3.70 6.30 2.71
C THR A 311 -3.16 7.26 1.65
N LEU A 312 -2.62 6.74 0.56
CA LEU A 312 -2.28 7.54 -0.62
C LEU A 312 -3.56 7.93 -1.37
N VAL A 313 -4.36 6.93 -1.74
CA VAL A 313 -5.68 7.12 -2.36
C VAL A 313 -6.50 5.84 -2.20
N SER A 314 -7.81 5.99 -2.02
CA SER A 314 -8.78 4.91 -2.12
C SER A 314 -9.86 5.32 -3.11
N VAL A 315 -10.19 4.43 -4.04
CA VAL A 315 -11.26 4.57 -5.03
C VAL A 315 -12.22 3.43 -4.84
N ARG A 316 -13.47 3.75 -4.57
CA ARG A 316 -14.55 2.78 -4.44
C ARG A 316 -15.72 3.17 -5.32
N GLY A 317 -15.99 2.35 -6.34
CA GLY A 317 -16.89 2.69 -7.43
C GLY A 317 -16.47 4.01 -8.05
N ARG A 318 -17.27 5.06 -7.82
CA ARG A 318 -16.97 6.42 -8.29
C ARG A 318 -16.63 7.40 -7.18
N THR A 319 -16.35 6.92 -5.98
CA THR A 319 -15.92 7.75 -4.85
C THR A 319 -14.41 7.68 -4.71
N VAL A 320 -13.72 8.81 -4.89
CA VAL A 320 -12.29 8.93 -4.55
C VAL A 320 -12.17 9.50 -3.14
N LEU A 321 -11.20 8.99 -2.38
CA LEU A 321 -10.98 9.33 -0.99
C LEU A 321 -9.48 9.43 -0.70
N ASN A 322 -9.12 10.42 0.12
CA ASN A 322 -7.78 10.60 0.66
C ASN A 322 -7.91 10.96 2.15
N ASN A 323 -7.04 10.38 2.99
CA ASN A 323 -7.01 10.63 4.43
C ASN A 323 -5.69 11.25 4.87
N PRO A 324 -5.53 12.58 4.78
CA PRO A 324 -4.34 13.25 5.29
C PRO A 324 -4.26 13.08 6.81
N ILE A 325 -3.06 12.78 7.28
CA ILE A 325 -2.74 12.63 8.71
C ILE A 325 -1.64 13.62 9.08
N ALA A 326 -1.83 14.33 10.18
CA ALA A 326 -0.81 15.16 10.83
C ALA A 326 -1.05 15.18 12.34
N GLY A 327 -0.13 15.77 13.10
CA GLY A 327 -0.22 15.75 14.57
C GLY A 327 -0.05 14.34 15.12
N THR A 328 0.93 14.15 15.98
CA THR A 328 1.10 12.87 16.68
C THR A 328 1.33 13.16 18.15
N CYS A 329 0.51 12.54 19.01
CA CYS A 329 0.81 12.51 20.44
C CYS A 329 0.65 11.10 21.02
N PRO A 330 1.36 10.78 22.11
CA PRO A 330 1.24 9.47 22.75
C PRO A 330 -0.16 9.28 23.36
N ARG A 331 -0.56 8.02 23.52
CA ARG A 331 -1.75 7.67 24.29
C ARG A 331 -1.53 7.97 25.77
N GLY A 332 -2.58 8.47 26.43
CA GLY A 332 -2.55 8.74 27.87
C GLY A 332 -2.64 7.48 28.72
N THR A 333 -2.08 7.50 29.92
CA THR A 333 -2.17 6.37 30.87
C THR A 333 -3.55 6.22 31.52
N SER A 334 -4.44 7.19 31.29
CA SER A 334 -5.84 7.18 31.73
C SER A 334 -6.75 7.87 30.70
N PRO A 335 -8.06 7.56 30.65
CA PRO A 335 -9.00 8.21 29.73
C PRO A 335 -9.11 9.73 29.85
N VAL A 336 -8.73 10.29 31.01
CA VAL A 336 -8.72 11.75 31.24
C VAL A 336 -7.45 12.35 30.65
N GLU A 337 -6.30 11.74 30.93
CA GLU A 337 -5.03 12.16 30.35
C GLU A 337 -5.02 12.03 28.82
N ASP A 338 -5.56 10.92 28.30
CA ASP A 338 -5.66 10.65 26.86
C ASP A 338 -6.44 11.75 26.11
N ARG A 339 -7.57 12.18 26.71
CA ARG A 339 -8.37 13.31 26.19
C ARG A 339 -7.67 14.66 26.35
N ARG A 340 -6.91 14.86 27.43
CA ARG A 340 -6.11 16.08 27.62
C ARG A 340 -5.05 16.19 26.52
N LEU A 341 -4.29 15.12 26.27
CA LEU A 341 -3.26 15.08 25.22
C LEU A 341 -3.88 15.32 23.83
N ALA A 342 -5.03 14.70 23.55
CA ALA A 342 -5.76 14.92 22.30
C ALA A 342 -6.20 16.39 22.15
N GLY A 343 -6.73 16.99 23.22
CA GLY A 343 -7.13 18.39 23.25
C GLY A 343 -5.96 19.36 23.11
N GLU A 344 -4.79 19.02 23.67
CA GLU A 344 -3.55 19.80 23.52
C GLU A 344 -3.06 19.76 22.07
N MET A 345 -3.00 18.58 21.44
CA MET A 345 -2.65 18.42 20.03
C MET A 345 -3.63 19.18 19.10
N LEU A 346 -4.94 19.08 19.36
CA LEU A 346 -5.95 19.83 18.60
C LEU A 346 -5.93 21.34 18.85
N ALA A 347 -5.33 21.80 19.94
CA ALA A 347 -5.21 23.22 20.26
C ALA A 347 -3.88 23.83 19.77
N ASP A 348 -2.91 22.99 19.39
CA ASP A 348 -1.62 23.43 18.87
C ASP A 348 -1.80 24.12 17.52
N GLU A 349 -1.45 25.41 17.46
CA GLU A 349 -1.61 26.23 16.26
C GLU A 349 -0.71 25.75 15.11
N LYS A 350 0.46 25.17 15.41
CA LYS A 350 1.39 24.64 14.41
C LYS A 350 0.80 23.39 13.76
N GLU A 351 0.40 22.41 14.57
CA GLU A 351 -0.15 21.13 14.08
C GLU A 351 -1.42 21.36 13.25
N ARG A 352 -2.29 22.29 13.67
CA ARG A 352 -3.50 22.64 12.91
C ARG A 352 -3.18 23.31 11.57
N ALA A 353 -2.18 24.18 11.53
CA ALA A 353 -1.80 24.88 10.31
C ALA A 353 -1.22 23.89 9.30
N GLU A 354 -0.32 23.02 9.73
CA GLU A 354 0.25 21.94 8.92
C GLU A 354 -0.85 21.00 8.40
N HIS A 355 -1.75 20.55 9.29
CA HIS A 355 -2.86 19.70 8.89
C HIS A 355 -3.79 20.35 7.86
N THR A 356 -4.11 21.64 8.05
CA THR A 356 -4.96 22.39 7.09
C THR A 356 -4.31 22.46 5.71
N MET A 357 -3.00 22.69 5.65
CA MET A 357 -2.25 22.71 4.40
C MET A 357 -2.31 21.35 3.68
N LEU A 358 -2.15 20.24 4.42
CA LEU A 358 -2.24 18.89 3.85
C LEU A 358 -3.64 18.57 3.35
N VAL A 359 -4.68 18.98 4.08
CA VAL A 359 -6.07 18.87 3.62
C VAL A 359 -6.28 19.64 2.32
N ASP A 360 -5.75 20.86 2.20
CA ASP A 360 -5.88 21.64 0.97
C ASP A 360 -5.13 21.03 -0.21
N LEU A 361 -3.98 20.39 0.02
CA LEU A 361 -3.25 19.65 -1.01
C LEU A 361 -4.05 18.42 -1.48
N ALA A 362 -4.56 17.62 -0.54
CA ALA A 362 -5.41 16.47 -0.87
C ALA A 362 -6.70 16.90 -1.60
N ARG A 363 -7.30 18.04 -1.23
CA ARG A 363 -8.44 18.62 -1.95
C ARG A 363 -8.08 19.00 -3.38
N ASN A 364 -6.88 19.54 -3.61
CA ASN A 364 -6.42 19.88 -4.94
C ASN A 364 -6.21 18.62 -5.79
N ASP A 365 -5.65 17.56 -5.22
CA ASP A 365 -5.39 16.30 -5.91
C ASP A 365 -6.72 15.60 -6.27
N VAL A 366 -7.61 15.40 -5.29
CA VAL A 366 -8.95 14.83 -5.51
C VAL A 366 -9.75 15.63 -6.54
N ARG A 367 -9.64 16.97 -6.52
CA ARG A 367 -10.35 17.83 -7.47
C ARG A 367 -9.95 17.62 -8.92
N ARG A 368 -8.71 17.19 -9.21
CA ARG A 368 -8.23 17.02 -10.59
C ARG A 368 -9.01 15.95 -11.37
N VAL A 369 -9.54 14.97 -10.65
CA VAL A 369 -10.25 13.81 -11.23
C VAL A 369 -11.72 13.75 -10.83
N SER A 370 -12.22 14.74 -10.09
CA SER A 370 -13.58 14.73 -9.56
C SER A 370 -14.50 15.67 -10.34
N ASP A 371 -15.80 15.33 -10.37
CA ASP A 371 -16.85 16.19 -10.88
C ASP A 371 -16.82 17.59 -10.22
N PRO A 372 -17.04 18.67 -11.00
CA PRO A 372 -17.09 20.02 -10.46
C PRO A 372 -18.10 20.15 -9.32
N GLY A 373 -17.60 20.47 -8.12
CA GLY A 373 -18.43 20.69 -6.92
C GLY A 373 -18.73 19.44 -6.09
N SER A 374 -18.23 18.25 -6.47
CA SER A 374 -18.40 17.03 -5.66
C SER A 374 -17.39 16.93 -4.51
N VAL A 375 -16.25 17.63 -4.60
CA VAL A 375 -15.18 17.58 -3.59
C VAL A 375 -15.64 18.17 -2.26
N SER A 376 -15.55 17.36 -1.20
CA SER A 376 -15.94 17.75 0.15
C SER A 376 -14.96 17.21 1.21
N VAL A 377 -15.02 17.78 2.40
CA VAL A 377 -14.25 17.34 3.58
C VAL A 377 -15.23 16.99 4.69
N PRO A 378 -15.89 15.81 4.65
CA PRO A 378 -16.93 15.44 5.61
C PRO A 378 -16.40 15.34 7.04
N GLU A 379 -15.13 14.99 7.22
CA GLU A 379 -14.50 14.83 8.52
C GLU A 379 -13.25 15.70 8.56
N PHE A 380 -13.23 16.69 9.45
CA PHE A 380 -12.15 17.66 9.53
C PHE A 380 -11.55 17.70 10.95
N MET A 381 -10.23 17.56 11.03
CA MET A 381 -9.44 17.55 12.27
C MET A 381 -9.99 16.60 13.36
N ARG A 382 -10.33 15.36 12.99
CA ARG A 382 -10.76 14.35 13.96
C ARG A 382 -9.54 13.70 14.61
N VAL A 383 -9.65 13.35 15.89
CA VAL A 383 -8.64 12.54 16.58
C VAL A 383 -8.87 11.06 16.31
N LEU A 384 -7.91 10.41 15.66
CA LEU A 384 -7.87 8.98 15.46
C LEU A 384 -6.92 8.34 16.47
N LYS A 385 -7.37 7.29 17.17
CA LYS A 385 -6.57 6.62 18.20
C LYS A 385 -6.09 5.26 17.73
N TYR A 386 -4.79 5.04 17.91
CA TYR A 386 -4.09 3.77 17.74
C TYR A 386 -3.67 3.22 19.11
N SER A 387 -3.06 2.05 19.12
CA SER A 387 -2.58 1.37 20.34
C SER A 387 -1.64 2.25 21.16
N HIS A 388 -0.66 2.89 20.52
CA HIS A 388 0.41 3.65 21.18
C HIS A 388 0.35 5.17 20.97
N VAL A 389 -0.30 5.62 19.90
CA VAL A 389 -0.37 7.03 19.50
C VAL A 389 -1.79 7.45 19.10
N GLN A 390 -2.02 8.75 18.97
CA GLN A 390 -3.22 9.32 18.35
C GLN A 390 -2.84 10.46 17.41
N HIS A 391 -3.62 10.64 16.35
CA HIS A 391 -3.35 11.59 15.27
C HIS A 391 -4.53 12.48 14.93
N ILE A 392 -4.26 13.62 14.28
CA ILE A 392 -5.27 14.40 13.57
C ILE A 392 -5.44 13.80 12.18
N GLU A 393 -6.67 13.41 11.85
CA GLU A 393 -7.06 12.89 10.54
C GLU A 393 -8.15 13.77 9.93
N SER A 394 -8.16 13.87 8.61
CA SER A 394 -9.33 14.36 7.87
C SER A 394 -9.65 13.45 6.71
N THR A 395 -10.89 13.53 6.24
CA THR A 395 -11.35 12.76 5.09
C THR A 395 -11.65 13.76 3.98
N VAL A 396 -10.91 13.68 2.88
CA VAL A 396 -11.21 14.42 1.65
C VAL A 396 -11.81 13.42 0.66
N THR A 397 -12.95 13.76 0.08
CA THR A 397 -13.64 12.88 -0.87
C THR A 397 -14.19 13.66 -2.05
N GLY A 398 -14.32 13.00 -3.20
CA GLY A 398 -14.94 13.51 -4.40
C GLY A 398 -15.63 12.39 -5.18
N HIS A 399 -16.54 12.77 -6.07
CA HIS A 399 -17.09 11.86 -7.05
C HIS A 399 -16.21 11.93 -8.29
N LEU A 400 -15.54 10.83 -8.63
CA LEU A 400 -14.70 10.67 -9.82
C LEU A 400 -15.49 11.13 -11.06
N ALA A 401 -14.90 11.82 -12.03
CA ALA A 401 -15.63 12.20 -13.26
C ALA A 401 -15.82 10.98 -14.18
N ASP A 402 -16.71 11.04 -15.17
CA ASP A 402 -17.02 9.88 -16.04
C ASP A 402 -15.86 9.53 -16.98
N GLU A 403 -14.99 10.50 -17.29
CA GLU A 403 -13.80 10.35 -18.13
C GLU A 403 -12.58 9.80 -17.40
N TYR A 404 -12.66 9.60 -16.08
CA TYR A 404 -11.54 9.14 -15.25
C TYR A 404 -11.80 7.79 -14.60
N ASP A 405 -10.75 7.01 -14.42
CA ASP A 405 -10.72 5.74 -13.71
C ASP A 405 -9.83 5.78 -12.46
N ALA A 406 -9.65 4.62 -11.81
CA ALA A 406 -8.81 4.51 -10.62
C ALA A 406 -7.33 4.79 -10.89
N PHE A 407 -6.80 4.46 -12.08
CA PHE A 407 -5.41 4.78 -12.43
C PHE A 407 -5.23 6.30 -12.51
N ASP A 408 -6.20 7.03 -13.05
CA ASP A 408 -6.17 8.50 -13.06
C ASP A 408 -6.23 9.10 -11.65
N ALA A 409 -7.01 8.50 -10.75
CA ALA A 409 -7.08 8.92 -9.35
C ALA A 409 -5.77 8.68 -8.58
N VAL A 410 -5.10 7.54 -8.83
CA VAL A 410 -3.74 7.27 -8.34
C VAL A 410 -2.78 8.31 -8.90
N ARG A 411 -2.80 8.56 -10.21
CA ARG A 411 -1.96 9.59 -10.88
C ARG A 411 -2.08 10.94 -10.21
N ALA A 412 -3.31 11.42 -10.03
CA ALA A 412 -3.58 12.75 -9.49
C ALA A 412 -3.10 12.92 -8.04
N SER A 413 -3.17 11.85 -7.25
CA SER A 413 -2.79 11.82 -5.83
C SER A 413 -1.29 11.58 -5.61
N PHE A 414 -0.60 11.02 -6.61
CA PHE A 414 0.80 10.63 -6.50
C PHE A 414 1.80 11.79 -6.72
N PRO A 415 2.95 11.81 -6.02
CA PRO A 415 3.15 11.19 -4.71
C PRO A 415 2.37 11.98 -3.66
N ALA A 416 2.26 11.42 -2.47
CA ALA A 416 1.63 12.10 -1.34
C ALA A 416 2.38 13.40 -0.98
N GLY A 417 1.60 14.43 -0.62
CA GLY A 417 2.13 15.70 -0.15
C GLY A 417 2.98 15.60 1.12
N THR A 418 2.58 14.71 2.02
CA THR A 418 3.28 14.36 3.26
C THR A 418 4.66 13.74 3.03
N LEU A 419 4.95 13.32 1.80
CA LEU A 419 6.22 12.72 1.40
C LEU A 419 6.97 13.54 0.35
N SER A 420 6.38 14.62 -0.17
CA SER A 420 7.02 15.51 -1.15
C SER A 420 7.15 16.91 -0.57
N GLY A 421 6.06 17.67 -0.58
CA GLY A 421 5.97 19.01 -0.05
C GLY A 421 4.95 19.86 -0.80
N ALA A 422 5.01 21.17 -0.58
CA ALA A 422 4.12 22.13 -1.21
C ALA A 422 4.88 23.39 -1.63
N PRO A 423 4.74 23.87 -2.88
CA PRO A 423 4.09 23.24 -4.03
C PRO A 423 4.76 21.91 -4.45
N LYS A 424 3.95 20.91 -4.81
CA LYS A 424 4.38 19.51 -5.04
C LYS A 424 5.57 19.37 -6.00
N VAL A 425 5.45 19.90 -7.23
CA VAL A 425 6.50 19.80 -8.25
C VAL A 425 7.80 20.46 -7.81
N ARG A 426 7.75 21.68 -7.25
CA ARG A 426 8.96 22.38 -6.78
C ARG A 426 9.64 21.64 -5.62
N ALA A 427 8.86 21.08 -4.69
CA ALA A 427 9.40 20.28 -3.62
C ALA A 427 10.11 19.02 -4.14
N MET A 428 9.58 18.36 -5.17
CA MET A 428 10.22 17.20 -5.79
C MET A 428 11.51 17.55 -6.54
N GLU A 429 11.59 18.70 -7.22
CA GLU A 429 12.85 19.21 -7.81
C GLU A 429 13.93 19.40 -6.74
N LEU A 430 13.55 19.96 -5.58
CA LEU A 430 14.47 20.13 -4.45
C LEU A 430 14.88 18.79 -3.84
N ILE A 431 13.96 17.85 -3.66
CA ILE A 431 14.26 16.50 -3.19
C ILE A 431 15.30 15.83 -4.10
N HIS A 432 15.10 15.88 -5.43
CA HIS A 432 16.06 15.36 -6.41
C HIS A 432 17.44 15.99 -6.25
N ALA A 433 17.51 17.31 -6.01
CA ALA A 433 18.77 18.04 -5.88
C ALA A 433 19.46 17.89 -4.51
N LEU A 434 18.75 17.45 -3.49
CA LEU A 434 19.22 17.43 -2.10
C LEU A 434 19.45 16.02 -1.55
N GLU A 435 18.71 15.01 -2.00
CA GLU A 435 18.87 13.65 -1.52
C GLU A 435 19.97 12.87 -2.24
N ASN A 436 20.67 12.00 -1.52
CA ASN A 436 21.73 11.16 -2.04
C ASN A 436 21.19 9.90 -2.73
N GLY A 437 20.45 10.12 -3.81
CA GLY A 437 19.95 9.06 -4.69
C GLY A 437 18.44 8.83 -4.63
N PRO A 438 17.93 7.99 -5.56
CA PRO A 438 16.51 7.74 -5.75
C PRO A 438 15.85 7.14 -4.51
N ARG A 439 14.53 7.24 -4.43
CA ARG A 439 13.77 6.80 -3.25
C ARG A 439 13.37 5.34 -3.30
N GLY A 440 13.30 4.74 -4.48
CA GLY A 440 12.73 3.41 -4.65
C GLY A 440 11.29 3.41 -4.16
N ALA A 441 10.92 2.40 -3.37
CA ALA A 441 9.56 2.26 -2.89
C ALA A 441 9.15 3.39 -1.92
N TYR A 442 10.07 3.98 -1.15
CA TYR A 442 9.75 4.95 -0.10
C TYR A 442 9.03 6.20 -0.63
N GLY A 443 7.86 6.50 -0.06
CA GLY A 443 7.00 7.60 -0.50
C GLY A 443 6.21 7.31 -1.77
N GLY A 444 6.35 6.11 -2.33
CA GLY A 444 5.47 5.56 -3.36
C GLY A 444 4.16 5.02 -2.78
N GLY A 445 3.55 4.06 -3.48
CA GLY A 445 2.31 3.40 -3.06
C GLY A 445 2.44 1.87 -3.01
N VAL A 446 1.83 1.21 -2.02
CA VAL A 446 1.61 -0.25 -2.00
C VAL A 446 0.12 -0.49 -1.89
N GLY A 447 -0.42 -1.38 -2.71
CA GLY A 447 -1.86 -1.55 -2.80
C GLY A 447 -2.31 -2.36 -4.01
N TYR A 448 -3.53 -2.11 -4.44
CA TYR A 448 -4.13 -2.81 -5.56
C TYR A 448 -5.01 -1.93 -6.44
N VAL A 449 -5.20 -2.38 -7.68
CA VAL A 449 -6.32 -2.01 -8.56
C VAL A 449 -7.07 -3.30 -8.91
N SER A 450 -8.34 -3.38 -8.54
CA SER A 450 -9.14 -4.59 -8.73
C SER A 450 -9.77 -4.63 -10.13
N TRP A 451 -10.31 -5.80 -10.50
CA TRP A 451 -11.16 -5.94 -11.68
C TRP A 451 -12.32 -4.93 -11.71
N THR A 452 -12.86 -4.58 -10.54
CA THR A 452 -14.04 -3.70 -10.47
C THR A 452 -13.73 -2.24 -10.76
N GLY A 453 -12.44 -1.89 -10.93
CA GLY A 453 -11.98 -0.52 -11.03
C GLY A 453 -11.85 0.17 -9.67
N ASP A 454 -11.96 -0.59 -8.57
CA ASP A 454 -11.64 -0.09 -7.24
C ASP A 454 -10.12 -0.08 -7.06
N ALA A 455 -9.60 0.85 -6.27
CA ALA A 455 -8.19 0.91 -5.92
C ALA A 455 -8.01 1.29 -4.45
N ASP A 456 -6.97 0.76 -3.82
CA ASP A 456 -6.61 1.14 -2.46
C ASP A 456 -5.09 1.09 -2.31
N PHE A 457 -4.48 2.24 -2.07
CA PHE A 457 -3.04 2.38 -1.93
C PHE A 457 -2.68 3.05 -0.62
N ALA A 458 -1.80 2.40 0.13
CA ALA A 458 -1.11 2.98 1.27
C ALA A 458 0.16 3.68 0.81
N ILE A 459 0.56 4.76 1.49
CA ILE A 459 1.87 5.37 1.24
C ILE A 459 2.96 4.44 1.79
N VAL A 460 4.05 4.26 1.05
CA VAL A 460 5.18 3.44 1.51
C VAL A 460 6.03 4.20 2.53
N ILE A 461 5.62 4.08 3.79
CA ILE A 461 6.32 4.56 4.98
C ILE A 461 6.25 3.48 6.05
N ARG A 462 7.11 3.55 7.08
CA ARG A 462 7.21 2.51 8.12
C ARG A 462 7.32 1.10 7.51
N THR A 463 8.15 1.02 6.47
CA THR A 463 8.31 -0.13 5.58
C THR A 463 9.79 -0.45 5.42
N ALA A 464 10.10 -1.73 5.26
CA ALA A 464 11.38 -2.16 4.72
C ALA A 464 11.17 -2.76 3.32
N THR A 465 12.05 -2.40 2.39
CA THR A 465 12.19 -3.08 1.10
C THR A 465 13.36 -4.05 1.20
N ILE A 466 13.11 -5.32 0.91
CA ILE A 466 14.07 -6.41 0.97
C ILE A 466 14.38 -6.81 -0.48
N GLU A 467 15.64 -6.68 -0.88
CA GLU A 467 16.16 -7.25 -2.12
C GLU A 467 16.90 -8.54 -1.77
N HIS A 468 16.44 -9.65 -2.34
CA HIS A 468 16.99 -10.95 -2.06
C HIS A 468 18.26 -11.21 -2.87
N GLY A 469 19.33 -11.63 -2.17
CA GLY A 469 20.57 -12.03 -2.83
C GLY A 469 20.39 -13.31 -3.67
N GLU A 470 21.33 -13.60 -4.59
CA GLU A 470 21.29 -14.87 -5.34
C GLU A 470 21.32 -16.07 -4.37
N ARG A 471 20.18 -16.76 -4.21
CA ARG A 471 19.98 -17.93 -3.30
C ARG A 471 21.04 -19.03 -3.43
N ARG A 472 21.77 -19.08 -4.56
CA ARG A 472 22.79 -20.10 -4.87
C ARG A 472 24.23 -19.70 -4.52
N ALA A 473 24.50 -18.45 -4.15
CA ALA A 473 25.87 -17.98 -3.97
C ALA A 473 26.01 -16.97 -2.81
N ALA A 474 25.81 -17.39 -1.56
CA ALA A 474 26.18 -16.61 -0.36
C ALA A 474 25.77 -15.11 -0.41
N GLY A 475 24.71 -14.78 -1.15
CA GLY A 475 24.20 -13.44 -1.30
C GLY A 475 23.43 -13.08 -0.03
N SER A 476 23.79 -11.97 0.58
CA SER A 476 23.06 -11.40 1.71
C SER A 476 21.91 -10.57 1.15
N ASP A 477 20.71 -10.68 1.73
CA ASP A 477 19.62 -9.76 1.46
C ASP A 477 20.05 -8.33 1.81
N THR A 478 19.53 -7.37 1.05
CA THR A 478 19.68 -5.95 1.34
C THR A 478 18.34 -5.39 1.78
N ILE A 479 18.28 -4.95 3.03
CA ILE A 479 17.07 -4.44 3.68
C ILE A 479 17.19 -2.92 3.80
N ARG A 480 16.35 -2.17 3.08
CA ARG A 480 16.34 -0.70 3.13
C ARG A 480 15.18 -0.20 3.95
N VAL A 481 15.50 0.63 4.95
CA VAL A 481 14.52 1.36 5.77
C VAL A 481 14.78 2.84 5.57
N ARG A 482 13.78 3.57 5.07
CA ARG A 482 13.89 5.01 4.77
C ARG A 482 12.84 5.79 5.55
N ALA A 483 13.23 6.96 6.03
CA ALA A 483 12.31 7.91 6.66
C ALA A 483 12.74 9.34 6.36
N GLY A 484 11.77 10.25 6.41
CA GLY A 484 11.95 11.67 6.17
C GLY A 484 11.18 12.53 7.16
N ALA A 485 11.53 13.81 7.16
CA ALA A 485 10.93 14.83 8.00
C ALA A 485 10.52 16.04 7.16
N GLY A 486 9.40 16.66 7.53
CA GLY A 486 8.88 17.86 6.87
C GLY A 486 9.67 19.08 7.31
N VAL A 487 10.43 19.67 6.38
CA VAL A 487 11.23 20.87 6.62
C VAL A 487 10.38 22.11 6.38
N VAL A 488 10.30 22.95 7.41
CA VAL A 488 9.64 24.27 7.41
C VAL A 488 10.61 25.35 7.88
N ALA A 489 10.18 26.62 7.84
CA ALA A 489 11.03 27.77 8.17
C ALA A 489 11.65 27.74 9.57
N ASP A 490 11.01 27.06 10.53
CA ASP A 490 11.47 26.94 11.91
C ASP A 490 12.13 25.58 12.22
N SER A 491 12.32 24.72 11.22
CA SER A 491 12.97 23.42 11.39
C SER A 491 14.42 23.55 11.89
N ASP A 492 14.81 22.62 12.75
CA ASP A 492 16.14 22.49 13.33
C ASP A 492 16.80 21.21 12.79
N PRO A 493 17.91 21.28 12.03
CA PRO A 493 18.49 20.13 11.34
C PRO A 493 18.77 18.91 12.24
N ASP A 494 19.23 19.16 13.47
CA ASP A 494 19.50 18.10 14.44
C ASP A 494 18.22 17.42 14.90
N SER A 495 17.18 18.20 15.20
CA SER A 495 15.87 17.69 15.59
C SER A 495 15.22 16.88 14.46
N GLU A 496 15.32 17.34 13.20
CA GLU A 496 14.80 16.60 12.03
C GLU A 496 15.55 15.27 11.81
N PHE A 497 16.85 15.24 12.10
CA PHE A 497 17.62 13.99 12.04
C PHE A 497 17.15 13.00 13.12
N GLU A 498 16.92 13.47 14.34
CA GLU A 498 16.38 12.63 15.42
C GLU A 498 14.95 12.16 15.12
N GLU A 499 14.14 12.96 14.43
CA GLU A 499 12.81 12.56 14.01
C GLU A 499 12.86 11.40 13.00
N THR A 500 13.76 11.47 12.01
CA THR A 500 13.95 10.36 11.07
C THR A 500 14.44 9.07 11.76
N GLU A 501 15.29 9.18 12.79
CA GLU A 501 15.66 8.03 13.65
C GLU A 501 14.42 7.42 14.32
N LYS A 502 13.58 8.24 14.95
CA LYS A 502 12.35 7.78 15.61
C LYS A 502 11.35 7.16 14.62
N LYS A 503 11.27 7.69 13.40
CA LYS A 503 10.39 7.17 12.34
C LYS A 503 10.86 5.80 11.82
N MET A 504 12.17 5.58 11.70
CA MET A 504 12.73 4.27 11.35
C MET A 504 12.67 3.29 12.53
N GLY A 505 12.73 3.80 13.77
CA GLY A 505 12.82 3.01 15.00
C GLY A 505 11.88 1.81 15.07
N GLY A 506 10.58 2.00 14.84
CA GLY A 506 9.62 0.89 14.90
C GLY A 506 9.90 -0.26 13.92
N VAL A 507 10.39 0.06 12.71
CA VAL A 507 10.80 -0.96 11.72
C VAL A 507 12.09 -1.65 12.14
N LEU A 508 13.07 -0.87 12.63
CA LEU A 508 14.36 -1.39 13.07
C LEU A 508 14.23 -2.24 14.34
N ASP A 509 13.34 -1.86 15.26
CA ASP A 509 13.03 -2.60 16.49
C ASP A 509 12.37 -3.94 16.16
N ALA A 510 11.47 -3.96 15.17
CA ALA A 510 10.87 -5.20 14.68
C ALA A 510 11.90 -6.16 14.07
N LEU A 511 12.84 -5.65 13.25
CA LEU A 511 13.97 -6.44 12.74
C LEU A 511 14.90 -6.91 13.88
N ALA A 512 15.16 -6.05 14.87
CA ALA A 512 15.98 -6.39 16.03
C ALA A 512 15.34 -7.49 16.89
N GLY A 513 14.00 -7.48 17.04
CA GLY A 513 13.23 -8.45 17.81
C GLY A 513 13.37 -9.88 17.30
N ILE A 514 13.61 -10.05 16.00
CA ILE A 514 13.83 -11.36 15.36
C ILE A 514 15.31 -11.67 15.10
N THR A 515 16.23 -10.79 15.50
CA THR A 515 17.65 -10.97 15.19
C THR A 515 18.26 -12.10 16.02
N GLU A 516 18.88 -13.08 15.34
CA GLU A 516 19.59 -14.17 16.01
C GLU A 516 20.80 -13.62 16.78
N VAL A 517 20.87 -13.83 18.10
CA VAL A 517 22.08 -13.52 18.87
C VAL A 517 23.12 -14.58 18.53
N SER A 518 24.23 -14.18 17.89
CA SER A 518 25.36 -15.09 17.66
C SER A 518 25.90 -15.57 19.02
N GLU A 519 25.88 -16.89 19.26
CA GLU A 519 26.51 -17.54 20.41
C GLU A 519 28.05 -17.39 20.43
#